data_AF-A0A1H2Z2S4-F1
#
_entry.id   AF-A0A1H2Z2S4-F1
#
_cell.length_a   1.000
_cell.length_b   1.000
_cell.length_c   1.000
_cell.angle_alpha   90.00
_cell.angle_beta   90.00
_cell.angle_gamma   90.00
#
_symmetry.space_group_name_H-M   'P 1'
#
loop_
_entity.id
_entity.type
_entity.pdbx_description
1 polymer ?
#
loop_
_entity_poly.entity_id
_entity_poly.type
_entity_poly.pdbx_seq_one_letter_code
_entity_poly.pdbx_strand_id
1 'polypeptide(L)'
;MGSKFVVTEQLRKDFPMLGEASADMEKFISYADRLEAETMAASGSEGDITDSVKENGVHLFANFRDLSKTFKEALQQTSDNGKKFNNGVDRTEQDNVDNANKSFGG
;
A
#
# COMPACT_ATOMS: atom_id res chain seq x y z
N MET A 1 -20.41 -17.32 25.73
CA MET A 1 -19.38 -16.27 25.89
C MET A 1 -19.01 -15.79 24.50
N GLY A 2 -19.50 -14.61 24.08
CA GLY A 2 -19.14 -14.03 22.78
C GLY A 2 -17.79 -13.34 22.90
N SER A 3 -16.79 -13.80 22.16
CA SER A 3 -15.47 -13.19 22.13
C SER A 3 -15.58 -11.74 21.64
N LYS A 4 -15.20 -10.76 22.46
CA LYS A 4 -15.05 -9.36 22.00
C LYS A 4 -13.74 -9.26 21.23
N PHE A 5 -13.84 -9.01 19.92
CA PHE A 5 -12.69 -8.66 19.10
C PHE A 5 -12.24 -7.25 19.47
N VAL A 6 -11.05 -7.11 20.08
CA VAL A 6 -10.46 -5.82 20.44
C VAL A 6 -9.50 -5.40 19.35
N VAL A 7 -9.80 -4.30 18.66
CA VAL A 7 -8.86 -3.62 17.79
C VAL A 7 -7.98 -2.74 18.65
N THR A 8 -6.67 -2.94 18.63
CA THR A 8 -5.77 -2.09 19.41
C THR A 8 -5.71 -0.70 18.79
N GLU A 9 -5.53 0.31 19.64
CA GLU A 9 -5.28 1.70 19.20
C GLU A 9 -4.09 1.80 18.24
N GLN A 10 -3.12 0.89 18.38
CA GLN A 10 -1.98 0.76 17.47
C GLN A 10 -2.44 0.36 16.05
N LEU A 11 -3.29 -0.67 15.94
CA LEU A 11 -3.87 -1.09 14.65
C LEU A 11 -4.64 0.05 13.97
N ARG A 12 -5.35 0.87 14.75
CA ARG A 12 -6.09 2.03 14.21
C ARG A 12 -5.15 3.05 13.56
N LYS A 13 -3.94 3.23 14.11
CA LYS A 13 -2.90 4.16 13.62
C LYS A 13 -2.11 3.59 12.45
N ASP A 14 -1.90 2.28 12.43
CA ASP A 14 -1.08 1.63 11.40
C ASP A 14 -1.77 1.61 10.02
N PHE A 15 -3.11 1.46 9.98
CA PHE A 15 -3.84 1.41 8.70
C PHE A 15 -3.70 2.68 7.84
N PRO A 16 -3.81 3.91 8.37
CA PRO A 16 -3.48 5.13 7.63
C PRO A 16 -2.03 5.16 7.10
N MET A 17 -1.06 4.68 7.88
CA MET A 17 0.36 4.66 7.48
C MET A 17 0.61 3.79 6.24
N LEU A 18 -0.19 2.74 6.03
CA LEU A 18 -0.13 1.93 4.80
C LEU A 18 -0.54 2.74 3.56
N GLY A 19 -1.46 3.71 3.70
CA GLY A 19 -1.83 4.62 2.61
C GLY A 19 -0.71 5.60 2.27
N GLU A 20 0.04 6.07 3.27
CA GLU A 20 1.24 6.90 3.06
C GLU A 20 2.35 6.09 2.37
N ALA A 21 2.58 4.86 2.81
CA ALA A 21 3.52 3.95 2.16
C ALA A 21 3.14 3.64 0.70
N SER A 22 1.84 3.54 0.39
CA SER A 22 1.33 3.43 -0.99
C SER A 22 1.69 4.65 -1.83
N ALA A 23 1.57 5.87 -1.28
CA ALA A 23 1.98 7.08 -1.99
C ALA A 23 3.50 7.11 -2.25
N ASP A 24 4.30 6.61 -1.32
CA ASP A 24 5.75 6.50 -1.51
C ASP A 24 6.14 5.52 -2.64
N MET A 25 5.31 4.51 -2.93
CA MET A 25 5.53 3.59 -4.05
C MET A 25 5.52 4.27 -5.43
N GLU A 26 4.88 5.43 -5.58
CA GLU A 26 4.92 6.22 -6.82
C GLU A 26 6.34 6.68 -7.17
N LYS A 27 7.17 6.93 -6.15
CA LYS A 27 8.57 7.32 -6.35
C LYS A 27 9.36 6.16 -6.95
N PHE A 28 9.14 4.94 -6.45
CA PHE A 28 9.80 3.73 -6.97
C PHE A 28 9.35 3.37 -8.39
N ILE A 29 8.07 3.55 -8.69
CA ILE A 29 7.53 3.40 -10.05
C ILE A 29 8.21 4.38 -11.00
N SER A 30 8.30 5.66 -10.61
CA SER A 30 8.95 6.71 -11.40
C SER A 30 10.46 6.48 -11.56
N TYR A 31 11.13 5.94 -10.52
CA TYR A 31 12.53 5.55 -10.62
C TYR A 31 12.73 4.40 -11.60
N ALA A 32 11.84 3.40 -11.59
CA ALA A 32 11.88 2.29 -12.54
C ALA A 32 11.71 2.78 -13.98
N ASP A 33 10.74 3.68 -14.23
CA ASP A 33 10.53 4.30 -15.55
C ASP A 33 11.77 5.05 -16.04
N ARG A 34 12.42 5.82 -15.15
CA ARG A 34 13.65 6.54 -15.49
C ARG A 34 14.79 5.58 -15.83
N LEU A 35 14.99 4.53 -15.03
CA LEU A 35 16.07 3.55 -15.24
C LEU A 35 15.85 2.74 -16.53
N GLU A 36 14.60 2.40 -16.84
CA GLU A 36 14.24 1.77 -18.12
C GLU A 36 14.60 2.69 -19.30
N ALA A 37 14.21 3.96 -19.24
CA ALA A 37 14.52 4.95 -20.28
C ALA A 37 16.03 5.19 -20.45
N GLU A 38 16.78 5.31 -19.34
CA GLU A 38 18.24 5.46 -19.36
C GLU A 38 18.92 4.22 -19.95
N THR A 39 18.43 3.03 -19.64
CA THR A 39 18.95 1.77 -20.20
C THR A 39 18.71 1.70 -21.70
N MET A 40 17.53 2.08 -22.19
CA MET A 40 17.25 2.14 -23.63
C MET A 40 18.14 3.17 -24.34
N ALA A 41 18.31 4.34 -23.72
CA ALA A 41 19.08 5.47 -24.27
C ALA A 41 20.59 5.27 -24.25
N ALA A 42 21.12 4.35 -23.44
CA ALA A 42 22.56 4.11 -23.29
C ALA A 42 23.21 3.60 -24.60
N SER A 43 23.63 4.48 -25.52
CA SER A 43 24.32 4.07 -26.75
C SER A 43 25.84 4.17 -26.62
N GLY A 44 26.53 3.03 -26.73
CA GLY A 44 27.87 2.88 -27.33
C GLY A 44 28.99 3.86 -26.97
N SER A 45 29.18 4.25 -25.71
CA SER A 45 30.42 4.92 -25.29
C SER A 45 30.99 4.31 -24.00
N GLU A 46 32.19 3.75 -24.15
CA GLU A 46 33.07 3.11 -23.16
C GLU A 46 32.59 1.77 -22.58
N GLY A 47 32.80 0.71 -23.38
CA GLY A 47 32.60 -0.70 -23.02
C GLY A 47 31.23 -1.19 -23.48
N ASP A 48 31.16 -1.71 -24.70
CA ASP A 48 29.93 -2.11 -25.40
C ASP A 48 29.01 -2.96 -24.52
N ILE A 49 28.00 -2.32 -23.92
CA ILE A 49 26.83 -2.99 -23.39
C ILE A 49 26.16 -3.63 -24.61
N THR A 50 26.22 -4.96 -24.69
CA THR A 50 25.58 -5.71 -25.77
C THR A 50 24.07 -5.47 -25.74
N ASP A 51 23.41 -5.55 -26.90
CA ASP A 51 21.95 -5.42 -27.00
C ASP A 51 21.22 -6.34 -26.02
N SER A 52 21.76 -7.55 -25.77
CA SER A 52 21.24 -8.50 -24.79
C SER A 52 21.30 -8.01 -23.34
N VAL A 53 22.34 -7.27 -22.94
CA VAL A 53 22.44 -6.69 -21.58
C VAL A 53 21.44 -5.53 -21.45
N LYS A 54 21.26 -4.76 -22.52
CA LYS A 54 20.24 -3.71 -22.60
C LYS A 54 18.83 -4.26 -22.45
N GLU A 55 18.47 -5.26 -23.24
CA GLU A 55 17.16 -5.91 -23.17
C GLU A 55 16.90 -6.47 -21.78
N ASN A 56 17.88 -7.16 -21.19
CA ASN A 56 17.78 -7.67 -19.83
C ASN A 56 17.59 -6.55 -18.79
N GLY A 57 18.28 -5.42 -18.92
CA GLY A 57 18.11 -4.27 -18.04
C GLY A 57 16.72 -3.63 -18.16
N VAL A 58 16.22 -3.44 -19.39
CA VAL A 58 14.86 -2.94 -19.65
C VAL A 58 13.82 -3.87 -19.02
N HIS A 59 13.94 -5.19 -19.23
CA HIS A 59 13.04 -6.17 -18.63
C HIS A 59 13.10 -6.17 -17.09
N LEU A 60 14.29 -6.00 -16.50
CA LEU A 60 14.46 -5.91 -15.05
C LEU A 60 13.68 -4.72 -14.47
N PHE A 61 13.82 -3.54 -15.08
CA PHE A 61 13.15 -2.32 -14.59
C PHE A 61 11.65 -2.35 -14.86
N ALA A 62 11.20 -2.92 -15.98
CA ALA A 62 9.78 -3.16 -16.25
C ALA A 62 9.15 -4.07 -15.18
N ASN A 63 9.81 -5.19 -14.84
CA ASN A 63 9.34 -6.09 -13.79
C ASN A 63 9.31 -5.41 -12.41
N PHE A 64 10.34 -4.63 -12.07
CA PHE A 64 10.39 -3.90 -10.80
C PHE A 64 9.26 -2.85 -10.71
N ARG A 65 8.95 -2.15 -11.80
CA ARG A 65 7.82 -1.23 -11.90
C ARG A 65 6.50 -1.93 -11.63
N ASP A 66 6.27 -3.08 -12.26
CA ASP A 66 5.01 -3.81 -12.14
C ASP A 66 4.82 -4.37 -10.73
N LEU A 67 5.88 -4.93 -10.13
CA LEU A 67 5.88 -5.32 -8.71
C LEU A 67 5.57 -4.13 -7.79
N SER A 68 6.14 -2.95 -8.09
CA SER A 68 5.89 -1.74 -7.32
C SER A 68 4.44 -1.27 -7.41
N LYS A 69 3.80 -1.38 -8.59
CA LYS A 69 2.37 -1.10 -8.79
C LYS A 69 1.50 -2.08 -8.01
N THR A 70 1.77 -3.38 -8.10
CA THR A 70 1.02 -4.39 -7.35
C THR A 70 1.12 -4.18 -5.85
N PHE A 71 2.32 -3.88 -5.33
CA PHE A 71 2.51 -3.64 -3.91
C PHE A 71 1.80 -2.35 -3.44
N LYS A 72 1.87 -1.27 -4.23
CA LYS A 72 1.11 -0.04 -4.00
C LYS A 72 -0.40 -0.30 -3.87
N GLU A 73 -0.97 -1.06 -4.80
CA GLU A 73 -2.40 -1.42 -4.77
C GLU A 73 -2.76 -2.22 -3.52
N ALA A 74 -1.92 -3.18 -3.13
CA ALA A 74 -2.13 -3.97 -1.92
C ALA A 74 -2.07 -3.10 -0.65
N LEU A 75 -1.13 -2.16 -0.56
CA LEU A 75 -1.01 -1.21 0.54
C LEU A 75 -2.26 -0.31 0.64
N GLN A 76 -2.70 0.24 -0.49
CA GLN A 76 -3.89 1.09 -0.56
C GLN A 76 -5.15 0.32 -0.14
N GLN A 77 -5.35 -0.87 -0.69
CA GLN A 77 -6.49 -1.73 -0.37
C GLN A 77 -6.52 -2.08 1.12
N THR A 78 -5.36 -2.37 1.71
CA THR A 78 -5.24 -2.68 3.14
C THR A 78 -5.56 -1.45 3.99
N SER A 79 -5.07 -0.26 3.62
CA SER A 79 -5.42 0.99 4.28
C SER A 79 -6.93 1.25 4.27
N ASP A 80 -7.57 1.09 3.11
CA ASP A 80 -8.99 1.36 2.95
C ASP A 80 -9.87 0.34 3.68
N ASN A 81 -9.49 -0.94 3.66
CA ASN A 81 -10.14 -1.97 4.46
C ASN A 81 -9.96 -1.71 5.96
N GLY A 82 -8.78 -1.27 6.38
CA GLY A 82 -8.49 -0.85 7.75
C GLY A 82 -9.34 0.32 8.23
N LYS A 83 -9.53 1.35 7.40
CA LYS A 83 -10.43 2.47 7.70
C LYS A 83 -11.88 2.00 7.87
N LYS A 84 -12.38 1.16 6.96
CA LYS A 84 -13.73 0.57 7.07
C LYS A 84 -13.89 -0.24 8.35
N PHE A 85 -12.86 -1.00 8.70
CA PHE A 85 -12.83 -1.81 9.89
C PHE A 85 -12.87 -0.95 11.18
N ASN A 86 -12.04 0.10 11.27
CA ASN A 86 -12.07 1.06 12.38
C ASN A 86 -13.46 1.70 12.53
N ASN A 87 -14.03 2.19 11.43
CA ASN A 87 -15.37 2.80 11.43
C ASN A 87 -16.47 1.82 11.88
N GLY A 88 -16.33 0.54 11.54
CA GLY A 88 -17.27 -0.51 11.98
C GLY A 88 -17.19 -0.79 13.47
N VAL A 89 -15.98 -0.73 14.04
CA VAL A 89 -15.74 -0.89 15.48
C VAL A 89 -16.32 0.31 16.24
N ASP A 90 -16.06 1.54 15.79
CA ASP A 90 -16.58 2.76 16.41
C ASP A 90 -18.12 2.77 16.45
N ARG A 91 -18.76 2.36 15.35
CA ARG A 91 -20.23 2.22 15.30
C ARG A 91 -20.76 1.18 16.28
N THR A 92 -20.11 0.02 16.36
CA THR A 92 -20.51 -1.05 17.29
C THR A 92 -20.34 -0.61 18.75
N GLU A 93 -19.29 0.15 19.06
CA GLU A 93 -19.07 0.72 20.39
C GLU A 93 -20.14 1.76 20.75
N GLN A 94 -20.50 2.66 19.81
CA GLN A 94 -21.60 3.62 19.99
C GLN A 94 -22.96 2.93 20.19
N ASP A 95 -23.31 1.97 19.34
CA ASP A 95 -24.58 1.25 19.45
C ASP A 95 -24.73 0.53 20.81
N ASN A 96 -23.62 -0.01 21.34
CA ASN A 96 -23.61 -0.63 22.67
C ASN A 96 -23.81 0.38 23.81
N VAL A 97 -23.21 1.57 23.71
CA VAL A 97 -23.40 2.66 24.69
C VAL A 97 -24.83 3.20 24.64
N ASP A 98 -25.38 3.39 23.44
CA ASP A 98 -26.73 3.89 23.23
C ASP A 98 -27.79 2.88 23.71
N ASN A 99 -27.58 1.58 23.47
CA ASN A 99 -28.46 0.53 24.01
C ASN A 99 -28.38 0.42 25.54
N ALA A 100 -27.19 0.59 26.13
CA ALA A 100 -27.04 0.61 27.58
C ALA A 100 -27.79 1.81 28.17
N ASN A 101 -27.61 3.02 27.63
CA ASN A 101 -28.28 4.22 28.13
C ASN A 101 -29.81 4.17 28.01
N LYS A 102 -30.36 3.55 26.94
CA LYS A 102 -31.81 3.34 26.82
C LYS A 102 -32.38 2.36 27.84
N SER A 103 -31.57 1.41 28.33
CA SER A 103 -32.03 0.36 29.26
C SER A 103 -32.08 0.82 30.73
N PHE A 104 -31.42 1.94 31.08
CA PHE A 104 -31.38 2.48 32.46
C PHE A 104 -32.27 3.72 32.67
N GLY A 105 -32.91 4.26 31.62
CA GLY A 105 -33.66 5.53 31.66
C GLY A 105 -35.17 5.42 31.41
N GLY A 106 -35.76 4.24 31.57
CA GLY A 106 -37.21 4.00 31.44
C GLY A 106 -37.91 3.85 32.78
#